data_AF-A0AAU7D002-F1
#
_entry.id   AF-A0AAU7D002-F1
#
_cell.length_a   1.000
_cell.length_b   1.000
_cell.length_c   1.000
_cell.angle_alpha   90.00
_cell.angle_beta   90.00
_cell.angle_gamma   90.00
#
_symmetry.space_group_name_H-M   'P 1'
#
loop_
_entity.id
_entity.type
_entity.pdbx_description
1 polymer ?
#
loop_
_entity_poly.entity_id
_entity_poly.type
_entity_poly.pdbx_seq_one_letter_code
_entity_poly.pdbx_strand_id
1 'polypeptide(L)'
;MKLSIFRWLSLADLILGFSCRRRYLLTLFLALFTLQTAQLLAAPKVHTVTLGPNRRVPYVPADATPETKSDESSTLRVRALYVDDRQKEWTTGEIHDVTDRTFTVRRALRLNDALPTDSAPHWVWEPGPWLMADRTTGHITALHLPDFDSAVSNVVWFRDYAAYCGVSATAKGGLFAIVAQLGARRAVVQKQIGKWPQTNHFIPVCQPAKWQRLPMRVTIQPTSGEATTYDVLGSSSLIEEGDNADEN
;
A
#
# COMPACT_ATOMS: atom_id res chain seq x y z
N MET A 1 35.96 -76.51 -53.52
CA MET A 1 35.76 -76.06 -52.12
C MET A 1 35.16 -74.66 -52.14
N LYS A 2 34.01 -74.49 -51.44
CA LYS A 2 33.23 -73.27 -51.11
C LYS A 2 32.48 -72.49 -52.23
N LEU A 3 31.15 -72.49 -52.03
CA LEU A 3 30.11 -71.66 -52.64
C LEU A 3 30.27 -70.16 -52.30
N SER A 4 29.76 -69.30 -53.19
CA SER A 4 29.28 -67.95 -52.84
C SER A 4 27.98 -67.67 -53.59
N ILE A 5 26.92 -67.30 -52.86
CA ILE A 5 25.63 -66.84 -53.38
C ILE A 5 25.38 -65.48 -52.74
N PHE A 6 25.34 -64.43 -53.56
CA PHE A 6 24.88 -63.10 -53.17
C PHE A 6 23.45 -62.90 -53.65
N ARG A 7 22.56 -62.52 -52.74
CA ARG A 7 21.14 -62.25 -52.99
C ARG A 7 20.88 -60.76 -52.81
N TRP A 8 20.44 -60.11 -53.87
CA TRP A 8 19.95 -58.73 -53.85
C TRP A 8 18.51 -58.71 -53.30
N LEU A 9 18.22 -57.79 -52.38
CA LEU A 9 16.86 -57.45 -51.92
C LEU A 9 16.62 -55.95 -52.11
N SER A 10 15.40 -55.66 -52.55
CA SER A 10 14.90 -54.45 -53.20
C SER A 10 14.79 -53.22 -52.28
N LEU A 11 15.08 -52.04 -52.83
CA LEU A 11 15.00 -50.70 -52.20
C LEU A 11 13.57 -50.11 -52.09
N ALA A 12 12.53 -50.83 -52.53
CA ALA A 12 11.21 -50.23 -52.77
C ALA A 12 10.36 -49.98 -51.49
N ASP A 13 10.64 -50.63 -50.37
CA ASP A 13 9.76 -50.57 -49.18
C ASP A 13 9.99 -49.37 -48.26
N LEU A 14 11.02 -48.53 -48.49
CA LEU A 14 11.34 -47.43 -47.58
C LEU A 14 10.62 -46.09 -47.86
N ILE A 15 9.91 -45.93 -48.99
CA ILE A 15 9.42 -44.61 -49.42
C ILE A 15 7.97 -44.33 -48.95
N LEU A 16 7.14 -45.35 -48.74
CA LEU A 16 5.73 -45.17 -48.36
C LEU A 16 5.47 -44.86 -46.87
N GLY A 17 6.41 -45.16 -45.97
CA GLY A 17 6.25 -44.94 -44.52
C GLY A 17 6.47 -43.51 -44.03
N PHE A 18 7.21 -42.69 -44.80
CA PHE A 18 7.58 -41.32 -44.38
C PHE A 18 6.48 -40.28 -44.62
N SER A 19 5.58 -40.52 -45.57
CA SER A 19 4.52 -39.57 -45.96
C SER A 19 3.37 -39.48 -44.95
N CYS A 20 3.05 -40.58 -44.26
CA CYS A 20 1.96 -40.63 -43.29
C CYS A 20 2.36 -40.03 -41.93
N ARG A 21 3.59 -40.33 -41.45
CA ARG A 21 4.12 -39.82 -40.18
C ARG A 21 4.30 -38.30 -40.17
N ARG A 22 4.70 -37.71 -41.31
CA ARG A 22 4.92 -36.26 -41.44
C ARG A 22 3.63 -35.45 -41.44
N ARG A 23 2.53 -36.01 -41.98
CA ARG A 23 1.19 -35.40 -41.93
C ARG A 23 0.60 -35.45 -40.52
N TYR A 24 0.77 -36.58 -39.81
CA TYR A 24 0.32 -36.74 -38.43
C TYR A 24 1.04 -35.78 -37.46
N LEU A 25 2.35 -35.59 -37.63
CA LEU A 25 3.14 -34.63 -36.84
C LEU A 25 2.72 -33.18 -37.08
N LEU A 26 2.44 -32.80 -38.33
CA LEU A 26 1.94 -31.45 -38.67
C LEU A 26 0.54 -31.19 -38.10
N THR A 27 -0.37 -32.17 -38.17
CA THR A 27 -1.70 -32.04 -37.54
C THR A 27 -1.63 -32.00 -36.02
N LEU A 28 -0.70 -32.74 -35.41
CA LEU A 28 -0.50 -32.72 -33.96
C LEU A 28 0.09 -31.37 -33.50
N PHE A 29 1.05 -30.81 -34.24
CA PHE A 29 1.62 -29.50 -33.97
C PHE A 29 0.59 -28.38 -34.13
N LEU A 30 -0.25 -28.44 -35.17
CA LEU A 30 -1.33 -27.47 -35.38
C LEU A 30 -2.41 -27.57 -34.27
N ALA A 31 -2.76 -28.79 -33.85
CA ALA A 31 -3.69 -29.03 -32.74
C ALA A 31 -3.14 -28.50 -31.40
N LEU A 32 -1.86 -28.73 -31.11
CA LEU A 32 -1.18 -28.18 -29.93
C LEU A 32 -1.11 -26.65 -29.94
N PHE A 33 -0.91 -26.04 -31.12
CA PHE A 33 -0.92 -24.58 -31.27
C PHE A 33 -2.32 -23.99 -31.06
N THR A 34 -3.38 -24.66 -31.54
CA THR A 34 -4.78 -24.22 -31.31
C THR A 34 -5.24 -24.38 -29.86
N LEU A 35 -4.71 -25.36 -29.11
CA LEU A 35 -5.02 -25.50 -27.69
C LEU A 35 -4.38 -24.40 -26.84
N GLN A 36 -3.19 -23.89 -27.22
CA GLN A 36 -2.53 -22.81 -26.49
C GLN A 36 -3.25 -21.45 -26.62
N THR A 37 -3.95 -21.20 -27.73
CA THR A 37 -4.70 -19.94 -27.93
C THR A 37 -6.01 -19.88 -27.14
N ALA A 38 -6.52 -21.01 -26.62
CA ALA A 38 -7.82 -21.06 -25.94
C ALA A 38 -7.79 -20.60 -24.46
N GLN A 39 -6.62 -20.30 -23.88
CA GLN A 39 -6.51 -19.95 -22.45
C GLN A 39 -6.67 -18.45 -22.13
N LEU A 40 -7.02 -17.58 -23.08
CA LEU A 40 -6.98 -16.12 -22.89
C LEU A 40 -8.35 -15.42 -22.79
N LEU A 41 -9.46 -16.14 -22.72
CA LEU A 41 -10.81 -15.55 -22.62
C LEU A 41 -11.54 -15.97 -21.35
N ALA A 42 -10.91 -15.79 -20.19
CA ALA A 42 -11.65 -15.72 -18.94
C ALA A 42 -12.28 -14.33 -18.82
N ALA A 43 -13.61 -14.26 -18.75
CA ALA A 43 -14.30 -13.00 -18.49
C ALA A 43 -13.79 -12.39 -17.17
N PRO A 44 -13.51 -11.08 -17.11
CA PRO A 44 -13.05 -10.45 -15.87
C PRO A 44 -14.11 -10.67 -14.79
N LYS A 45 -13.72 -11.31 -13.69
CA LYS A 45 -14.59 -11.45 -12.52
C LYS A 45 -14.80 -10.05 -11.95
N VAL A 46 -16.05 -9.62 -11.93
CA VAL A 46 -16.43 -8.35 -11.31
C VAL A 46 -16.34 -8.57 -9.81
N HIS A 47 -15.38 -7.91 -9.16
CA HIS A 47 -15.26 -7.94 -7.71
C HIS A 47 -16.10 -6.84 -7.09
N THR A 48 -16.68 -7.11 -5.91
CA THR A 48 -17.40 -6.10 -5.13
C THR A 48 -16.62 -5.78 -3.88
N VAL A 49 -16.21 -4.50 -3.73
CA VAL A 49 -15.51 -4.01 -2.54
C VAL A 49 -16.44 -3.14 -1.70
N THR A 50 -16.72 -3.57 -0.47
CA THR A 50 -17.65 -2.88 0.43
C THR A 50 -17.04 -2.68 1.82
N LEU A 51 -17.51 -1.65 2.50
CA LEU A 51 -17.15 -1.36 3.89
C LEU A 51 -18.35 -1.67 4.78
N GLY A 52 -18.09 -2.42 5.84
CA GLY A 52 -19.09 -2.74 6.85
C GLY A 52 -19.45 -1.56 7.75
N PRO A 53 -20.38 -1.76 8.70
CA PRO A 53 -20.76 -0.73 9.65
C PRO A 53 -19.60 -0.35 10.59
N ASN A 54 -19.56 0.92 10.98
CA ASN A 54 -18.61 1.44 11.97
C ASN A 54 -18.98 0.94 13.38
N ARG A 55 -17.99 0.41 14.11
CA ARG A 55 -18.08 0.11 15.55
C ARG A 55 -17.01 0.86 16.33
N ARG A 56 -17.31 1.25 17.58
CA ARG A 56 -16.32 1.83 18.50
C ARG A 56 -15.66 0.71 19.29
N VAL A 57 -14.34 0.73 19.37
CA VAL A 57 -13.54 -0.20 20.17
C VAL A 57 -12.61 0.59 21.09
N PRO A 58 -12.25 0.06 22.28
CA PRO A 58 -11.24 0.66 23.13
C PRO A 58 -9.90 0.72 22.41
N TYR A 59 -9.20 1.85 22.55
CA TYR A 59 -7.85 2.07 22.07
C TYR A 59 -7.04 2.76 23.18
N VAL A 60 -5.79 2.31 23.32
CA VAL A 60 -4.81 2.90 24.22
C VAL A 60 -3.62 3.25 23.35
N PRO A 61 -3.23 4.54 23.25
CA PRO A 61 -2.01 4.93 22.55
C PRO A 61 -0.78 4.21 23.15
N ALA A 62 0.19 3.86 22.30
CA ALA A 62 1.35 3.08 22.71
C ALA A 62 2.26 3.80 23.74
N ASP A 63 2.16 5.13 23.82
CA ASP A 63 2.88 6.00 24.74
C ASP A 63 2.09 6.34 26.02
N ALA A 64 0.87 5.81 26.18
CA ALA A 64 0.05 6.08 27.35
C ALA A 64 0.69 5.47 28.60
N THR A 65 1.08 6.34 29.54
CA THR A 65 1.50 5.94 30.89
C THR A 65 0.27 5.71 31.78
N PRO A 66 0.38 4.91 32.86
CA PRO A 66 -0.72 4.72 33.81
C PRO A 66 -1.31 6.04 34.37
N GLU A 67 -0.51 7.10 34.37
CA GLU A 67 -0.86 8.45 34.85
C GLU A 67 -1.54 9.32 33.77
N THR A 68 -1.31 9.05 32.48
CA THR A 68 -1.94 9.75 31.34
C THR A 68 -3.11 8.99 30.73
N LYS A 69 -3.39 7.79 31.25
CA LYS A 69 -4.57 7.00 30.91
C LYS A 69 -5.81 7.68 31.49
N SER A 70 -6.40 8.62 30.74
CA SER A 70 -7.72 9.14 31.11
C SER A 70 -8.73 7.98 31.16
N ASP A 71 -9.53 7.92 32.23
CA ASP A 71 -10.51 6.85 32.49
C ASP A 71 -11.56 6.68 31.36
N GLU A 72 -11.64 7.64 30.44
CA GLU A 72 -12.24 7.46 29.12
C GLU A 72 -11.17 7.08 28.10
N SER A 73 -10.94 5.77 27.96
CA SER A 73 -10.13 5.18 26.90
C SER A 73 -10.47 5.81 25.55
N SER A 74 -9.47 6.36 24.86
CA SER A 74 -9.64 6.85 23.48
C SER A 74 -10.33 5.77 22.64
N THR A 75 -11.41 6.11 21.92
CA THR A 75 -12.16 5.12 21.14
C THR A 75 -11.70 5.13 19.69
N LEU A 76 -11.45 3.94 19.13
CA LEU A 76 -11.15 3.78 17.71
C LEU A 76 -12.42 3.35 16.96
N ARG A 77 -12.74 4.01 15.85
CA ARG A 77 -13.84 3.58 14.97
C ARG A 77 -13.31 2.59 13.95
N VAL A 78 -13.69 1.32 14.08
CA VAL A 78 -13.25 0.27 13.15
C VAL A 78 -14.41 -0.26 12.32
N ARG A 79 -14.12 -0.65 11.08
CA ARG A 79 -15.07 -1.32 10.18
C ARG A 79 -14.35 -2.37 9.33
N ALA A 80 -15.06 -3.43 8.98
CA ALA A 80 -14.55 -4.47 8.10
C ALA A 80 -14.53 -3.98 6.65
N LEU A 81 -13.46 -4.31 5.92
CA LEU A 81 -13.36 -4.19 4.47
C LEU A 81 -13.60 -5.57 3.85
N TYR A 82 -14.64 -5.67 3.04
CA TYR A 82 -15.04 -6.89 2.35
C TYR A 82 -14.67 -6.85 0.88
N VAL A 83 -14.29 -8.01 0.34
CA VAL A 83 -14.16 -8.26 -1.10
C VAL A 83 -14.94 -9.53 -1.41
N ASP A 84 -15.98 -9.41 -2.24
CA ASP A 84 -16.92 -10.49 -2.57
C ASP A 84 -17.50 -11.17 -1.31
N ASP A 85 -18.03 -10.35 -0.40
CA ASP A 85 -18.61 -10.75 0.90
C ASP A 85 -17.63 -11.45 1.87
N ARG A 86 -16.33 -11.47 1.54
CA ARG A 86 -15.29 -12.01 2.43
C ARG A 86 -14.57 -10.86 3.12
N GLN A 87 -14.56 -10.88 4.44
CA GLN A 87 -13.79 -9.92 5.23
C GLN A 87 -12.30 -10.11 4.92
N LYS A 88 -11.65 -9.06 4.39
CA LYS A 88 -10.22 -9.07 4.06
C LYS A 88 -9.39 -8.33 5.09
N GLU A 89 -9.85 -7.15 5.49
CA GLU A 89 -9.11 -6.27 6.38
C GLU A 89 -10.04 -5.58 7.38
N TRP A 90 -9.46 -5.11 8.48
CA TRP A 90 -10.10 -4.12 9.34
C TRP A 90 -9.54 -2.75 9.00
N THR A 91 -10.39 -1.74 9.06
CA THR A 91 -10.06 -0.36 8.66
C THR A 91 -10.60 0.63 9.67
N THR A 92 -10.04 1.84 9.68
CA THR A 92 -10.43 2.95 10.54
C THR A 92 -10.40 4.27 9.76
N GLY A 93 -11.10 5.29 10.27
CA GLY A 93 -11.16 6.62 9.67
C GLY A 93 -12.03 6.70 8.41
N GLU A 94 -11.93 7.79 7.68
CA GLU A 94 -12.68 8.01 6.44
C GLU A 94 -11.93 7.45 5.22
N ILE A 95 -12.68 7.10 4.18
CA ILE A 95 -12.08 6.77 2.89
C ILE A 95 -11.69 8.04 2.14
N HIS A 96 -10.63 7.96 1.35
CA HIS A 96 -10.27 8.99 0.38
C HIS A 96 -10.23 8.38 -1.01
N ASP A 97 -11.10 8.86 -1.90
CA ASP A 97 -11.10 8.43 -3.29
C ASP A 97 -9.95 9.11 -4.06
N VAL A 98 -9.01 8.30 -4.54
CA VAL A 98 -7.89 8.76 -5.38
C VAL A 98 -8.34 8.85 -6.84
N THR A 99 -9.09 7.84 -7.27
CA THR A 99 -9.78 7.77 -8.55
C THR A 99 -11.20 7.23 -8.31
N ASP A 100 -12.02 7.21 -9.35
CA ASP A 100 -13.32 6.52 -9.33
C ASP A 100 -13.21 5.03 -8.96
N ARG A 101 -12.09 4.40 -9.34
CA ARG A 101 -11.82 2.98 -9.15
C ARG A 101 -11.04 2.65 -7.89
N THR A 102 -10.23 3.57 -7.37
CA THR A 102 -9.30 3.30 -6.26
C THR A 102 -9.48 4.28 -5.11
N PHE A 103 -9.52 3.76 -3.89
CA PHE A 103 -9.55 4.59 -2.68
C PHE A 103 -8.49 4.15 -1.68
N THR A 104 -8.12 5.07 -0.80
CA THR A 104 -7.22 4.80 0.32
C THR A 104 -7.98 4.83 1.64
N VAL A 105 -7.60 3.94 2.56
CA VAL A 105 -8.18 3.85 3.89
C VAL A 105 -7.13 3.38 4.88
N ARG A 106 -7.21 3.82 6.14
CA ARG A 106 -6.27 3.40 7.17
C ARG A 106 -6.61 2.00 7.66
N ARG A 107 -5.62 1.10 7.74
CA ARG A 107 -5.81 -0.22 8.35
C ARG A 107 -6.02 -0.09 9.85
N ALA A 108 -6.85 -0.96 10.41
CA ALA A 108 -6.92 -1.20 11.84
C ALA A 108 -6.39 -2.60 12.12
N LEU A 109 -5.47 -2.74 13.05
CA LEU A 109 -4.87 -4.01 13.44
C LEU A 109 -5.48 -4.46 14.76
N ARG A 110 -5.71 -5.77 14.89
CA ARG A 110 -6.07 -6.40 16.16
C ARG A 110 -4.93 -7.30 16.58
N LEU A 111 -4.13 -6.85 17.53
CA LEU A 111 -2.89 -7.50 17.94
C LEU A 111 -3.06 -8.19 19.29
N ASN A 112 -2.35 -9.29 19.48
CA ASN A 112 -2.25 -9.93 20.79
C ASN A 112 -1.03 -9.33 21.51
N ASP A 113 -1.31 -8.51 22.52
CA ASP A 113 -0.33 -7.83 23.36
C ASP A 113 -0.15 -8.56 24.72
N ALA A 114 -0.47 -9.85 24.77
CA ALA A 114 -0.20 -10.67 25.96
C ALA A 114 1.32 -10.83 26.15
N LEU A 115 1.79 -10.59 27.38
CA LEU A 115 3.16 -10.91 27.76
C LEU A 115 3.36 -12.43 27.79
N PRO A 116 4.61 -12.92 27.62
CA PRO A 116 4.89 -14.36 27.68
C PRO A 116 4.46 -15.04 28.99
N THR A 117 4.28 -14.27 30.07
CA THR A 117 3.83 -14.74 31.39
C THR A 117 2.31 -14.79 31.56
N ASP A 118 1.56 -14.18 30.64
CA ASP A 118 0.11 -14.08 30.76
C ASP A 118 -0.56 -15.39 30.37
N SER A 119 -1.53 -15.82 31.16
CA SER A 119 -2.25 -17.09 30.93
C SER A 119 -3.31 -17.01 29.83
N ALA A 120 -3.62 -15.82 29.32
CA ALA A 120 -4.68 -15.59 28.34
C ALA A 120 -4.28 -14.51 27.32
N PRO A 121 -4.79 -14.58 26.07
CA PRO A 121 -4.49 -13.57 25.06
C PRO A 121 -5.13 -12.22 25.41
N HIS A 122 -4.39 -11.14 25.19
CA HIS A 122 -4.83 -9.77 25.40
C HIS A 122 -4.94 -9.06 24.05
N TRP A 123 -6.17 -8.87 23.57
CA TRP A 123 -6.40 -8.30 22.24
C TRP A 123 -6.56 -6.78 22.29
N VAL A 124 -5.65 -6.06 21.62
CA VAL A 124 -5.67 -4.59 21.50
C VAL A 124 -5.92 -4.19 20.04
N TRP A 125 -6.62 -3.07 19.85
CA TRP A 125 -6.82 -2.47 18.54
C TRP A 125 -5.88 -1.31 18.33
N GLU A 126 -5.20 -1.24 17.18
CA GLU A 126 -4.26 -0.17 16.88
C GLU A 126 -4.41 0.33 15.43
N PRO A 127 -4.16 1.62 15.17
CA PRO A 127 -4.06 2.13 13.81
C PRO A 127 -2.82 1.56 13.11
N GLY A 128 -3.03 0.96 11.95
CA GLY A 128 -1.96 0.39 11.12
C GLY A 128 -1.57 1.28 9.93
N PRO A 129 -0.84 0.71 8.95
CA PRO A 129 -0.46 1.41 7.73
C PRO A 129 -1.68 1.73 6.86
N TRP A 130 -1.49 2.61 5.88
CA TRP A 130 -2.52 2.91 4.89
C TRP A 130 -2.66 1.78 3.86
N LEU A 131 -3.87 1.57 3.38
CA LEU A 131 -4.21 0.63 2.33
C LEU A 131 -4.71 1.40 1.10
N MET A 132 -4.46 0.85 -0.08
CA MET A 132 -5.14 1.20 -1.31
C MET A 132 -5.97 0.01 -1.77
N ALA A 133 -7.24 0.25 -2.09
CA ALA A 133 -8.15 -0.77 -2.58
C ALA A 133 -8.67 -0.39 -3.97
N ASP A 134 -8.63 -1.35 -4.91
CA ASP A 134 -9.25 -1.25 -6.22
C ASP A 134 -10.64 -1.89 -6.20
N ARG A 135 -11.66 -1.08 -6.45
CA ARG A 135 -13.08 -1.46 -6.40
C ARG A 135 -13.45 -2.50 -7.45
N THR A 136 -12.70 -2.61 -8.55
CA THR A 136 -13.04 -3.50 -9.68
C THR A 136 -12.27 -4.82 -9.66
N THR A 137 -11.01 -4.81 -9.21
CA THR A 137 -10.21 -6.04 -9.09
C THR A 137 -10.29 -6.67 -7.70
N GLY A 138 -10.82 -5.93 -6.72
CA GLY A 138 -10.81 -6.36 -5.33
C GLY A 138 -9.40 -6.43 -4.73
N HIS A 139 -8.39 -5.89 -5.43
CA HIS A 139 -7.02 -5.93 -4.97
C HIS A 139 -6.79 -4.88 -3.86
N ILE A 140 -6.23 -5.33 -2.75
CA ILE A 140 -5.90 -4.48 -1.59
C ILE A 140 -4.38 -4.53 -1.42
N THR A 141 -3.74 -3.37 -1.44
CA THR A 141 -2.30 -3.23 -1.25
C THR A 141 -2.00 -2.34 -0.05
N ALA A 142 -0.98 -2.70 0.72
CA ALA A 142 -0.43 -1.82 1.73
C ALA A 142 0.35 -0.70 1.03
N LEU A 143 0.08 0.55 1.41
CA LEU A 143 0.80 1.71 0.93
C LEU A 143 2.06 1.91 1.73
N HIS A 144 3.18 2.07 1.02
CA HIS A 144 4.44 2.46 1.61
C HIS A 144 4.58 3.99 1.58
N LEU A 145 4.36 4.62 2.73
CA LEU A 145 4.54 6.05 2.92
C LEU A 145 5.92 6.28 3.59
N PRO A 146 6.82 7.06 2.97
CA PRO A 146 8.16 7.32 3.53
C PRO A 146 8.13 7.88 4.96
N ASP A 147 8.89 7.28 5.87
CA ASP A 147 9.02 7.72 7.28
C ASP A 147 7.68 7.89 8.03
N PHE A 148 6.59 7.27 7.53
CA PHE A 148 5.28 7.34 8.18
C PHE A 148 5.22 6.41 9.39
N ASP A 149 4.82 6.97 10.53
CA ASP A 149 4.56 6.23 11.76
C ASP A 149 3.07 6.31 12.11
N SER A 150 2.42 5.15 12.22
CA SER A 150 0.98 5.07 12.47
C SER A 150 0.59 5.34 13.92
N ALA A 151 1.53 5.36 14.88
CA ALA A 151 1.24 5.67 16.27
C ALA A 151 1.13 7.19 16.48
N VAL A 152 2.02 7.96 15.85
CA VAL A 152 2.20 9.39 16.16
C VAL A 152 1.79 10.33 15.02
N SER A 153 1.56 9.82 13.81
CA SER A 153 1.25 10.63 12.64
C SER A 153 -0.15 10.36 12.05
N ASN A 154 -0.72 11.41 11.47
CA ASN A 154 -1.97 11.36 10.71
C ASN A 154 -1.74 11.90 9.30
N VAL A 155 -2.42 11.31 8.31
CA VAL A 155 -2.30 11.67 6.90
C VAL A 155 -3.54 12.44 6.46
N VAL A 156 -3.32 13.56 5.76
CA VAL A 156 -4.36 14.29 5.07
C VAL A 156 -4.15 14.15 3.57
N TRP A 157 -5.17 13.67 2.89
CA TRP A 157 -5.12 13.34 1.46
C TRP A 157 -5.65 14.46 0.57
N PHE A 158 -5.05 14.60 -0.60
CA PHE A 158 -5.57 15.40 -1.70
C PHE A 158 -5.16 14.78 -3.04
N ARG A 159 -6.15 14.39 -3.87
CA ARG A 159 -5.91 13.63 -5.12
C ARG A 159 -5.08 12.37 -4.83
N ASP A 160 -3.91 12.24 -5.44
CA ASP A 160 -2.92 11.19 -5.25
C ASP A 160 -1.78 11.59 -4.29
N TYR A 161 -1.94 12.68 -3.54
CA TYR A 161 -0.96 13.15 -2.57
C TYR A 161 -1.40 12.90 -1.12
N ALA A 162 -0.42 12.53 -0.29
CA ALA A 162 -0.52 12.37 1.15
C ALA A 162 0.40 13.37 1.83
N ALA A 163 -0.15 14.23 2.69
CA ALA A 163 0.64 15.11 3.55
C ALA A 163 0.54 14.67 5.01
N TYR A 164 1.70 14.57 5.66
CA TYR A 164 1.83 14.14 7.05
C TYR A 164 3.19 14.55 7.60
N CYS A 165 3.38 14.33 8.90
CA CYS A 165 4.69 14.38 9.51
C CYS A 165 5.27 12.98 9.61
N GLY A 166 6.50 12.80 9.11
CA GLY A 166 7.24 11.56 9.24
C GLY A 166 8.28 11.65 10.35
N VAL A 167 8.64 10.51 10.91
CA VAL A 167 9.68 10.38 11.93
C VAL A 167 10.78 9.46 11.41
N SER A 168 12.02 9.94 11.44
CA SER A 168 13.15 9.11 11.03
C SER A 168 13.72 8.38 12.24
N ALA A 169 13.81 7.05 12.13
CA ALA A 169 14.52 6.20 13.10
C ALA A 169 16.04 6.11 12.82
N THR A 170 16.57 6.92 11.89
CA THR A 170 18.02 6.94 11.61
C THR A 170 18.81 7.51 12.78
N ALA A 171 20.12 7.27 12.83
CA ALA A 171 21.00 7.74 13.91
C ALA A 171 20.99 9.27 14.13
N LYS A 172 20.60 10.04 13.11
CA LYS A 172 20.44 11.50 13.21
C LYS A 172 19.06 11.92 13.72
N GLY A 173 18.09 11.01 13.68
CA GLY A 173 16.70 11.27 14.02
C GLY A 173 16.08 12.37 13.16
N GLY A 174 14.89 12.79 13.53
CA GLY A 174 14.26 13.98 12.97
C GLY A 174 12.76 13.83 12.75
N LEU A 175 12.06 14.95 12.93
CA LEU A 175 10.68 15.12 12.54
C LEU A 175 10.67 15.82 11.18
N PHE A 176 9.95 15.27 10.21
CA PHE A 176 9.93 15.72 8.83
C PHE A 176 8.52 16.10 8.41
N ALA A 177 8.37 17.22 7.70
CA ALA A 177 7.18 17.51 6.90
C ALA A 177 7.32 16.74 5.57
N ILE A 178 6.35 15.85 5.31
CA ILE A 178 6.40 14.94 4.17
C ILE A 178 5.16 15.11 3.31
N VAL A 179 5.39 15.23 2.01
CA VAL A 179 4.35 15.12 0.98
C VAL A 179 4.74 13.97 0.06
N ALA A 180 3.99 12.88 0.11
CA ALA A 180 4.19 11.71 -0.73
C ALA A 180 3.16 11.68 -1.85
N GLN A 181 3.60 11.36 -3.07
CA GLN A 181 2.70 11.06 -4.18
C GLN A 181 2.54 9.54 -4.31
N LEU A 182 1.31 9.06 -4.47
CA LEU A 182 1.05 7.65 -4.72
C LEU A 182 1.72 7.19 -6.01
N GLY A 183 2.39 6.03 -5.95
CA GLY A 183 3.15 5.46 -7.07
C GLY A 183 4.55 6.05 -7.23
N ALA A 184 4.88 7.18 -6.60
CA ALA A 184 6.25 7.65 -6.51
C ALA A 184 7.02 6.84 -5.46
N ARG A 185 8.29 6.51 -5.75
CA ARG A 185 9.16 5.78 -4.81
C ARG A 185 9.74 6.67 -3.70
N ARG A 186 9.58 7.99 -3.80
CA ARG A 186 10.16 9.00 -2.90
C ARG A 186 9.14 10.09 -2.62
N ALA A 187 9.30 10.78 -1.50
CA ALA A 187 8.51 11.96 -1.18
C ALA A 187 8.80 13.10 -2.17
N VAL A 188 7.76 13.86 -2.52
CA VAL A 188 7.86 15.09 -3.33
C VAL A 188 8.39 16.23 -2.48
N VAL A 189 7.98 16.28 -1.21
CA VAL A 189 8.51 17.19 -0.19
C VAL A 189 9.00 16.35 0.97
N GLN A 190 10.23 16.61 1.41
CA GLN A 190 10.78 16.07 2.65
C GLN A 190 11.68 17.12 3.29
N LYS A 191 11.17 17.83 4.30
CA LYS A 191 11.92 18.87 5.01
C LYS A 191 11.93 18.54 6.50
N GLN A 192 13.10 18.60 7.12
CA GLN A 192 13.20 18.46 8.56
C GLN A 192 12.62 19.71 9.23
N ILE A 193 11.64 19.52 10.11
CA ILE A 193 10.94 20.58 10.85
C ILE A 193 11.20 20.51 12.37
N GLY A 194 11.87 19.45 12.83
CA GLY A 194 12.20 19.29 14.24
C GLY A 194 13.13 18.13 14.56
N LYS A 195 13.43 17.97 15.85
CA LYS A 195 14.17 16.83 16.39
C LYS A 195 13.21 15.71 16.78
N TRP A 196 13.64 14.46 16.63
CA TRP A 196 12.91 13.26 17.06
C TRP A 196 13.93 12.19 17.51
N PRO A 197 13.68 11.39 18.56
CA PRO A 197 12.48 11.36 19.42
C PRO A 197 12.38 12.52 20.41
N GLN A 198 11.18 12.78 20.94
CA GLN A 198 10.90 13.81 21.94
C GLN A 198 10.21 13.19 23.17
N THR A 199 10.66 13.55 24.37
CA THR A 199 10.21 12.94 25.64
C THR A 199 8.75 13.25 26.00
N ASN A 200 8.18 14.33 25.45
CA ASN A 200 6.79 14.73 25.67
C ASN A 200 6.21 15.28 24.36
N HIS A 201 6.01 14.40 23.40
CA HIS A 201 5.42 14.76 22.11
C HIS A 201 3.90 14.72 22.18
N PHE A 202 3.26 15.49 21.32
CA PHE A 202 1.82 15.41 21.12
C PHE A 202 1.50 14.24 20.19
N ILE A 203 0.37 13.57 20.42
CA ILE A 203 -0.22 12.63 19.46
C ILE A 203 -1.55 13.21 18.96
N PRO A 204 -1.69 13.53 17.67
CA PRO A 204 -0.65 13.46 16.64
C PRO A 204 0.44 14.55 16.78
N VAL A 205 1.65 14.27 16.27
CA VAL A 205 2.80 15.21 16.32
C VAL A 205 2.53 16.47 15.50
N CYS A 206 1.67 16.36 14.48
CA CYS A 206 1.29 17.46 13.63
C CYS A 206 -0.22 17.64 13.57
N GLN A 207 -0.62 18.90 13.42
CA GLN A 207 -1.99 19.26 13.10
C GLN A 207 -2.38 18.75 11.71
N PRO A 208 -3.67 18.54 11.43
CA PRO A 208 -4.13 18.17 10.09
C PRO A 208 -3.63 19.16 9.04
N ALA A 209 -2.90 18.66 8.05
CA ALA A 209 -2.38 19.48 6.96
C ALA A 209 -3.51 20.17 6.18
N LYS A 210 -3.24 21.37 5.67
CA LYS A 210 -4.21 22.17 4.92
C LYS A 210 -3.81 22.24 3.45
N TRP A 211 -4.66 21.70 2.58
CA TRP A 211 -4.45 21.70 1.14
C TRP A 211 -5.11 22.91 0.46
N GLN A 212 -4.38 23.55 -0.46
CA GLN A 212 -4.90 24.57 -1.36
C GLN A 212 -4.82 24.04 -2.79
N ARG A 213 -5.88 24.29 -3.58
CA ARG A 213 -5.99 23.74 -4.95
C ARG A 213 -5.24 24.57 -5.98
N LEU A 214 -5.27 25.90 -5.86
CA LEU A 214 -4.76 26.85 -6.85
C LEU A 214 -4.00 28.00 -6.14
N PRO A 215 -2.67 28.08 -6.25
CA PRO A 215 -1.77 27.03 -6.74
C PRO A 215 -1.79 25.80 -5.81
N MET A 216 -1.30 24.66 -6.29
CA MET A 216 -1.32 23.42 -5.50
C MET A 216 -0.31 23.52 -4.36
N ARG A 217 -0.80 23.80 -3.16
CA ARG A 217 0.01 24.03 -1.95
C ARG A 217 -0.47 23.18 -0.80
N VAL A 218 0.44 22.89 0.11
CA VAL A 218 0.10 22.27 1.39
C VAL A 218 0.81 22.93 2.54
N THR A 219 0.05 23.23 3.58
CA THR A 219 0.56 23.76 4.84
C THR A 219 0.60 22.64 5.87
N ILE A 220 1.78 22.37 6.42
CA ILE A 220 2.01 21.38 7.48
C ILE A 220 2.48 22.12 8.73
N GLN A 221 1.89 21.78 9.87
CA GLN A 221 2.20 22.43 11.14
C GLN A 221 2.47 21.38 12.24
N PRO A 222 3.68 21.35 12.83
CA PRO A 222 3.91 20.63 14.08
C PRO A 222 2.98 21.16 15.18
N THR A 223 2.45 20.28 16.01
CA THR A 223 1.56 20.68 17.11
C THR A 223 2.26 21.65 18.08
N SER A 224 3.58 21.56 18.23
CA SER A 224 4.40 22.43 19.07
C SER A 224 5.15 23.52 18.29
N GLY A 225 4.76 23.84 17.05
CA GLY A 225 5.57 24.70 16.17
C GLY A 225 4.80 25.51 15.13
N GLU A 226 5.55 26.18 14.28
CA GLU A 226 5.02 27.06 13.24
C GLU A 226 4.61 26.29 11.99
N ALA A 227 3.63 26.84 11.28
CA ALA A 227 3.13 26.27 10.04
C ALA A 227 4.09 26.59 8.89
N THR A 228 4.45 25.59 8.09
CA THR A 228 5.24 25.77 6.87
C THR A 228 4.40 25.38 5.66
N THR A 229 4.44 26.21 4.61
CA THR A 229 3.72 25.96 3.36
C THR A 229 4.70 25.53 2.28
N TYR A 230 4.31 24.52 1.50
CA TYR A 230 5.09 23.97 0.41
C TYR A 230 4.31 24.05 -0.90
N ASP A 231 4.96 24.53 -1.96
CA ASP A 231 4.46 24.41 -3.31
C ASP A 231 4.66 22.98 -3.80
N VAL A 232 3.55 22.30 -4.11
CA VAL A 232 3.58 20.96 -4.68
C VAL A 232 3.50 21.10 -6.19
N LEU A 233 4.62 21.47 -6.81
CA LEU A 233 4.77 21.40 -8.26
C LEU A 233 5.40 20.02 -8.57
N GLY A 234 4.95 19.34 -9.61
CA GLY A 234 5.44 17.99 -9.94
C GLY A 234 6.98 17.91 -9.89
N SER A 235 7.54 16.89 -9.23
CA SER A 235 8.98 16.64 -9.02
C SER A 235 9.87 17.77 -8.48
N SER A 236 9.39 18.99 -8.25
CA SER A 236 10.18 20.09 -7.69
C SER A 236 9.31 20.97 -6.79
N SER A 237 9.50 20.88 -5.48
CA SER A 237 8.86 21.82 -4.55
C SER A 237 9.74 23.06 -4.35
N LEU A 238 9.15 24.25 -4.49
CA LEU A 238 9.76 25.50 -4.05
C LEU A 238 9.30 25.77 -2.60
N ILE A 239 10.24 26.21 -1.75
CA ILE A 239 9.98 26.60 -0.37
C ILE A 239 9.86 28.12 -0.38
N GLU A 240 8.71 28.64 0.04
CA GLU A 240 8.58 30.06 0.39
C GLU A 240 9.00 30.18 1.86
N GLU A 241 10.30 30.39 2.10
CA GLU A 241 10.82 30.74 3.42
C GLU A 241 10.47 32.23 3.63
N GLY A 242 9.55 32.51 4.54
CA GLY A 242 9.16 33.87 4.90
C GLY A 242 10.33 34.57 5.56
N ASP A 243 11.02 35.42 4.78
CA ASP A 243 12.12 36.26 5.21
C ASP A 243 11.57 37.40 6.10
N ASN A 244 11.32 37.09 7.39
CA ASN A 244 11.23 38.13 8.41
C ASN A 244 12.66 38.46 8.85
N ALA A 245 13.37 39.19 8.01
CA ALA A 245 14.56 39.91 8.41
C ALA A 245 14.11 41.17 9.16
N ASP A 246 14.15 41.09 10.49
CA ASP A 246 13.91 42.22 11.38
C ASP A 246 14.85 43.39 11.05
N GLU A 247 14.26 44.57 10.84
CA GLU A 247 14.95 45.85 10.93
C GLU A 247 15.57 46.01 12.32
N ASN A 248 16.89 46.24 12.36
CA ASN A 248 17.52 46.99 13.45
C ASN A 248 18.75 47.76 12.94
#